data_AF-A0A8J0TBA9-F1
#
_entry.id   AF-A0A8J0TBA9-F1
#
_cell.length_a   1.000
_cell.length_b   1.000
_cell.length_c   1.000
_cell.angle_alpha   90.00
_cell.angle_beta   90.00
_cell.angle_gamma   90.00
#
_symmetry.space_group_name_H-M   'P 1'
#
loop_
_entity.id
_entity.type
_entity.pdbx_description
1 polymer ?
#
loop_
_entity_poly.entity_id
_entity_poly.type
_entity_poly.pdbx_seq_one_letter_code
_entity_poly.pdbx_strand_id
1 'polypeptide(L)'
;MWFNRHRFYIIHDVVRLHIHNEYTRSVASSCPHSFPPLPASVFYSYSSARFLPGLMLLRRIMRPDDANIAGNVHGGTILKMIEEAGAIISTRHCNSQDGERCVAALARVERTDFLSPMCIGEVGHVSTEITYTSKHSVEVQVNVVAENILTGAKRVTNRATLWYVPLSLTNVDKVTEVPPIQYERKELEQEGRKRYEDQKLERMETKQRNGEFIVPVVNQDRQNKEVYTVGYSQSSLIHLVGPSDCTLHGYVHGGVTMKLMDEVAGIVAFRHCKTNIVTASVDAINFHRKIKKGCIITISGRMTFTSNKSMEIEVFVDADTLVGDTQERYRAVSAYFTYVSLSKEGKTLPVPQLVIESEDEKKRFEEGKGRYLQTKTKRQAHMQPLTQQ
;
A
#
# COMPACT_ATOMS: atom_id res chain seq x y z
N MET A 1 3.87 -6.53 -63.07
CA MET A 1 3.06 -6.86 -61.88
C MET A 1 3.85 -6.48 -60.63
N TRP A 2 3.85 -5.19 -60.26
CA TRP A 2 4.41 -4.67 -59.02
C TRP A 2 3.70 -3.33 -58.72
N PHE A 3 3.44 -3.07 -57.43
CA PHE A 3 2.95 -1.83 -56.79
C PHE A 3 1.55 -1.28 -57.11
N ASN A 4 0.60 -1.46 -56.18
CA ASN A 4 -0.15 -0.37 -55.53
C ASN A 4 -1.20 -0.90 -54.55
N ARG A 5 -1.03 -0.68 -53.23
CA ARG A 5 -2.11 -0.65 -52.22
C ARG A 5 -1.58 -0.16 -50.85
N HIS A 6 -1.15 1.09 -50.79
CA HIS A 6 -0.99 1.85 -49.55
C HIS A 6 -1.94 3.05 -49.58
N ARG A 7 -3.20 2.83 -49.23
CA ARG A 7 -4.17 3.91 -49.01
C ARG A 7 -5.44 3.46 -48.26
N PHE A 8 -5.29 2.69 -47.17
CA PHE A 8 -6.42 2.37 -46.27
C PHE A 8 -5.94 2.02 -44.85
N TYR A 9 -5.25 2.94 -44.16
CA TYR A 9 -4.90 2.77 -42.73
C TYR A 9 -4.79 4.09 -41.94
N ILE A 10 -5.46 5.17 -42.37
CA ILE A 10 -5.44 6.46 -41.66
C ILE A 10 -6.87 7.01 -41.47
N ILE A 11 -7.83 6.17 -41.06
CA ILE A 11 -9.17 6.66 -40.64
C ILE A 11 -9.65 5.98 -39.33
N HIS A 12 -9.06 4.85 -38.90
CA HIS A 12 -9.49 4.17 -37.68
C HIS A 12 -8.90 4.72 -36.36
N ASP A 13 -7.81 5.51 -36.40
CA ASP A 13 -7.18 6.04 -35.18
C ASP A 13 -7.73 7.39 -34.70
N VAL A 14 -8.44 8.14 -35.55
CA VAL A 14 -8.96 9.46 -35.18
C VAL A 14 -10.23 9.36 -34.32
N VAL A 15 -11.02 8.29 -34.48
CA VAL A 15 -12.24 8.07 -33.69
C VAL A 15 -11.92 7.55 -32.28
N ARG A 16 -10.81 6.84 -32.09
CA ARG A 16 -10.38 6.34 -30.77
C ARG A 16 -9.82 7.46 -29.87
N LEU A 17 -9.22 8.49 -30.46
CA LEU A 17 -8.75 9.66 -29.71
C LEU A 17 -9.88 10.58 -29.25
N HIS A 18 -10.97 10.72 -30.02
CA HIS A 18 -12.09 11.60 -29.64
C HIS A 18 -12.88 11.04 -28.44
N ILE A 19 -13.11 9.73 -28.39
CA ILE A 19 -13.81 9.09 -27.27
C ILE A 19 -12.97 9.12 -25.98
N HIS A 20 -11.64 9.03 -26.08
CA HIS A 20 -10.76 9.12 -24.90
C HIS A 20 -10.68 10.55 -24.34
N ASN A 21 -10.81 11.56 -25.19
CA ASN A 21 -10.71 12.98 -24.82
C ASN A 21 -12.00 13.52 -24.17
N GLU A 22 -13.18 13.03 -24.58
CA GLU A 22 -14.44 13.34 -23.89
C GLU A 22 -14.54 12.64 -22.52
N TYR A 23 -14.00 11.42 -22.39
CA TYR A 23 -13.98 10.69 -21.12
C TYR A 23 -13.03 11.33 -20.09
N THR A 24 -11.84 11.79 -20.52
CA THR A 24 -10.90 12.50 -19.62
C THR A 24 -11.40 13.88 -19.21
N ARG A 25 -12.14 14.61 -20.07
CA ARG A 25 -12.79 15.88 -19.68
C ARG A 25 -13.95 15.67 -18.69
N SER A 26 -14.71 14.60 -18.85
CA SER A 26 -15.83 14.27 -17.95
C SER A 26 -15.33 13.88 -16.55
N VAL A 27 -14.30 13.03 -16.44
CA VAL A 27 -13.79 12.53 -15.15
C VAL A 27 -12.93 13.56 -14.40
N ALA A 28 -12.29 14.50 -15.09
CA ALA A 28 -11.58 15.61 -14.44
C ALA A 28 -12.53 16.63 -13.75
N SER A 29 -13.81 16.63 -14.12
CA SER A 29 -14.81 17.58 -13.59
C SER A 29 -15.49 17.14 -12.29
N SER A 30 -15.25 15.91 -11.81
CA SER A 30 -15.97 15.34 -10.66
C SER A 30 -15.25 15.47 -9.30
N CYS A 31 -14.15 16.22 -9.21
CA CYS A 31 -13.53 16.52 -7.92
C CYS A 31 -14.15 17.77 -7.27
N PRO A 32 -14.73 17.68 -6.07
CA PRO A 32 -15.34 18.82 -5.38
C PRO A 32 -14.28 19.82 -4.93
N HIS A 33 -14.33 21.01 -5.53
CA HIS A 33 -13.50 22.16 -5.19
C HIS A 33 -14.02 22.82 -3.91
N SER A 34 -13.42 22.52 -2.75
CA SER A 34 -13.28 23.48 -1.63
C SER A 34 -12.59 22.82 -0.44
N PHE A 35 -11.28 23.02 -0.29
CA PHE A 35 -10.61 22.90 1.00
C PHE A 35 -9.75 24.16 1.20
N PRO A 36 -9.77 24.78 2.39
CA PRO A 36 -8.98 25.97 2.64
C PRO A 36 -7.48 25.61 2.58
N PRO A 37 -6.63 26.45 1.97
CA PRO A 37 -5.18 26.27 2.07
C PRO A 37 -4.75 26.43 3.53
N LEU A 38 -3.92 25.52 4.01
CA LEU A 38 -3.23 25.69 5.29
C LEU A 38 -2.26 26.89 5.22
N PRO A 39 -2.01 27.58 6.33
CA PRO A 39 -1.15 28.76 6.35
C PRO A 39 0.28 28.44 5.90
N ALA A 40 0.89 29.42 5.24
CA ALA A 40 2.21 29.42 4.61
C ALA A 40 3.41 29.31 5.59
N SER A 41 3.26 28.66 6.75
CA SER A 41 4.32 28.56 7.76
C SER A 41 5.02 27.19 7.83
N VAL A 42 4.87 26.35 6.79
CA VAL A 42 5.63 25.09 6.65
C VAL A 42 6.43 25.12 5.34
N PHE A 43 7.30 26.13 5.19
CA PHE A 43 8.28 26.17 4.11
C PHE A 43 9.67 26.02 4.68
N TYR A 44 10.26 24.83 4.53
CA TYR A 44 11.71 24.73 4.45
C TYR A 44 12.13 25.30 3.09
N SER A 45 13.00 26.31 3.11
CA SER A 45 13.55 26.95 1.92
C SER A 45 14.37 25.94 1.11
N TYR A 46 13.91 25.58 -0.09
CA TYR A 46 14.75 24.91 -1.07
C TYR A 46 15.56 25.97 -1.83
N SER A 47 16.73 26.31 -1.29
CA SER A 47 17.76 27.08 -1.98
C SER A 47 18.73 26.12 -2.67
N SER A 48 18.90 26.29 -3.98
CA SER A 48 19.91 25.66 -4.86
C SER A 48 19.88 24.13 -4.99
N ALA A 49 19.66 23.63 -6.21
CA ALA A 49 19.77 22.23 -6.55
C ALA A 49 21.24 21.76 -6.44
N ARG A 50 21.65 21.34 -5.24
CA ARG A 50 22.73 20.37 -5.06
C ARG A 50 22.09 19.01 -4.88
N PHE A 51 22.54 18.02 -5.66
CA PHE A 51 22.22 16.61 -5.42
C PHE A 51 22.68 16.26 -4.00
N LEU A 52 21.76 16.14 -3.06
CA LEU A 52 22.06 15.66 -1.71
C LEU A 52 22.24 14.14 -1.79
N PRO A 53 23.42 13.60 -1.45
CA PRO A 53 23.64 12.15 -1.41
C PRO A 53 22.79 11.57 -0.28
N GLY A 54 21.61 11.04 -0.61
CA GLY A 54 20.70 10.43 0.37
C GLY A 54 19.21 10.59 0.05
N LEU A 55 18.84 11.54 -0.81
CA LEU A 55 17.43 11.74 -1.19
C LEU A 55 17.14 11.03 -2.53
N MET A 56 16.10 10.19 -2.56
CA MET A 56 15.60 9.62 -3.80
C MET A 56 14.18 10.13 -4.10
N LEU A 57 13.95 10.48 -5.36
CA LEU A 57 12.68 11.01 -5.85
C LEU A 57 12.13 10.12 -6.96
N LEU A 58 10.92 9.61 -6.77
CA LEU A 58 10.11 8.99 -7.81
C LEU A 58 8.91 9.92 -8.08
N ARG A 59 8.70 10.28 -9.34
CA ARG A 59 7.58 11.14 -9.76
C ARG A 59 6.86 10.49 -10.92
N ARG A 60 5.54 10.39 -10.82
CA ARG A 60 4.72 9.76 -11.85
C ARG A 60 3.36 10.46 -11.93
N ILE A 61 2.89 10.71 -13.14
CA ILE A 61 1.51 11.15 -13.35
C ILE A 61 0.55 9.98 -13.12
N MET A 62 -0.55 10.23 -12.41
CA MET A 62 -1.57 9.22 -12.11
C MET A 62 -2.51 9.07 -13.30
N ARG A 63 -2.65 7.83 -13.76
CA ARG A 63 -3.41 7.49 -14.97
C ARG A 63 -4.75 6.84 -14.63
N PRO A 64 -5.67 6.69 -15.59
CA PRO A 64 -6.95 6.03 -15.35
C PRO A 64 -6.83 4.60 -14.80
N ASP A 65 -5.77 3.87 -15.14
CA ASP A 65 -5.49 2.52 -14.62
C ASP A 65 -5.00 2.50 -13.16
N ASP A 66 -4.65 3.65 -12.59
CA ASP A 66 -4.21 3.77 -11.20
C ASP A 66 -5.37 4.00 -10.22
N ALA A 67 -6.59 4.24 -10.72
CA ALA A 67 -7.71 4.80 -9.96
C ALA A 67 -9.02 4.03 -10.14
N ASN A 68 -9.92 4.22 -9.17
CA ASN A 68 -11.26 3.69 -9.22
C ASN A 68 -12.16 4.46 -10.20
N ILE A 69 -13.40 4.01 -10.39
CA ILE A 69 -14.36 4.64 -11.31
C ILE A 69 -14.73 6.09 -10.97
N ALA A 70 -14.47 6.53 -9.74
CA ALA A 70 -14.68 7.92 -9.30
C ALA A 70 -13.43 8.80 -9.51
N GLY A 71 -12.34 8.22 -10.04
CA GLY A 71 -11.09 8.92 -10.30
C GLY A 71 -10.15 9.02 -9.10
N ASN A 72 -10.45 8.35 -7.99
CA ASN A 72 -9.55 8.28 -6.83
C ASN A 72 -8.51 7.17 -7.02
N VAL A 73 -7.23 7.53 -6.91
CA VAL A 73 -6.11 6.59 -7.00
C VAL A 73 -6.23 5.53 -5.89
N HIS A 74 -6.05 4.26 -6.25
CA HIS A 74 -6.10 3.15 -5.32
C HIS A 74 -4.96 3.24 -4.29
N GLY A 75 -5.24 2.88 -3.03
CA GLY A 75 -4.23 2.84 -1.97
C GLY A 75 -3.08 1.90 -2.33
N GLY A 76 -3.40 0.76 -2.94
CA GLY A 76 -2.45 -0.23 -3.44
C GLY A 76 -1.49 0.32 -4.49
N THR A 77 -1.94 1.23 -5.35
CA THR A 77 -1.07 1.93 -6.31
C THR A 77 -0.03 2.78 -5.58
N ILE A 78 -0.46 3.54 -4.56
CA ILE A 78 0.45 4.37 -3.75
C ILE A 78 1.42 3.49 -2.97
N LEU A 79 0.95 2.41 -2.34
CA LEU A 79 1.80 1.45 -1.61
C LEU A 79 2.86 0.82 -2.52
N LYS A 80 2.50 0.50 -3.77
CA LYS A 80 3.46 -0.01 -4.76
C LYS A 80 4.54 1.02 -5.07
N MET A 81 4.17 2.28 -5.32
CA MET A 81 5.16 3.34 -5.57
C MET A 81 6.06 3.62 -4.35
N ILE A 82 5.51 3.57 -3.14
CA ILE A 82 6.27 3.69 -1.88
C ILE A 82 7.30 2.57 -1.79
N GLU A 83 6.90 1.32 -2.07
CA GLU A 83 7.79 0.16 -1.98
C GLU A 83 8.88 0.18 -3.06
N GLU A 84 8.54 0.52 -4.30
CA GLU A 84 9.52 0.70 -5.38
C GLU A 84 10.57 1.74 -4.97
N ALA A 85 10.11 2.86 -4.40
CA ALA A 85 10.99 3.93 -3.99
C ALA A 85 11.90 3.52 -2.81
N GLY A 86 11.35 2.82 -1.82
CA GLY A 86 12.12 2.30 -0.70
C GLY A 86 13.12 1.22 -1.10
N ALA A 87 12.75 0.33 -2.03
CA ALA A 87 13.62 -0.74 -2.52
C ALA A 87 14.83 -0.19 -3.29
N ILE A 88 14.62 0.86 -4.10
CA ILE A 88 15.69 1.52 -4.85
C ILE A 88 16.72 2.15 -3.91
N ILE A 89 16.29 2.98 -2.96
CA ILE A 89 17.22 3.69 -2.07
C ILE A 89 17.97 2.73 -1.14
N SER A 90 17.28 1.74 -0.57
CA SER A 90 17.90 0.75 0.32
C SER A 90 18.85 -0.17 -0.43
N THR A 91 18.49 -0.66 -1.63
CA THR A 91 19.41 -1.47 -2.45
C THR A 91 20.65 -0.69 -2.84
N ARG A 92 20.51 0.58 -3.23
CA ARG A 92 21.65 1.45 -3.52
C ARG A 92 22.57 1.60 -2.31
N HIS A 93 22.01 1.85 -1.13
CA HIS A 93 22.76 2.01 0.11
C HIS A 93 23.50 0.73 0.52
N CYS A 94 22.83 -0.42 0.47
CA CYS A 94 23.44 -1.70 0.83
C CYS A 94 24.57 -2.13 -0.11
N ASN A 95 24.69 -1.53 -1.29
CA ASN A 95 25.78 -1.73 -2.25
C ASN A 95 26.75 -0.53 -2.33
N SER A 96 26.70 0.40 -1.37
CA SER A 96 27.53 1.61 -1.35
C SER A 96 29.00 1.37 -1.00
N GLN A 97 29.28 0.28 -0.29
CA GLN A 97 30.63 -0.17 0.05
C GLN A 97 30.99 -1.42 -0.76
N ASP A 98 32.28 -1.65 -0.95
CA ASP A 98 32.76 -2.88 -1.59
C ASP A 98 32.41 -4.08 -0.71
N GLY A 99 31.66 -5.01 -1.29
CA GLY A 99 31.12 -6.16 -0.57
C GLY A 99 30.35 -7.09 -1.50
N GLU A 100 29.77 -8.13 -0.90
CA GLU A 100 28.88 -9.03 -1.62
C GLU A 100 27.66 -8.28 -2.14
N ARG A 101 27.39 -8.39 -3.44
CA ARG A 101 26.24 -7.73 -4.06
C ARG A 101 24.95 -8.26 -3.48
N CYS A 102 24.00 -7.37 -3.21
CA CYS A 102 22.72 -7.71 -2.60
C CYS A 102 21.55 -6.91 -3.19
N VAL A 103 20.32 -7.38 -2.92
CA VAL A 103 19.08 -6.62 -3.17
C VAL A 103 18.31 -6.49 -1.87
N ALA A 104 17.81 -5.30 -1.60
CA ALA A 104 16.99 -5.04 -0.43
C ALA A 104 15.58 -5.60 -0.64
N ALA A 105 15.18 -6.55 0.20
CA ALA A 105 13.83 -7.10 0.23
C ALA A 105 13.00 -6.41 1.31
N LEU A 106 11.75 -6.07 0.99
CA LEU A 106 10.83 -5.51 1.97
C LEU A 106 10.49 -6.58 3.03
N ALA A 107 10.73 -6.26 4.30
CA ALA A 107 10.44 -7.14 5.43
C ALA A 107 9.21 -6.70 6.22
N ARG A 108 9.02 -5.38 6.38
CA ARG A 108 7.91 -4.82 7.14
C ARG A 108 7.51 -3.43 6.62
N VAL A 109 6.22 -3.14 6.67
CA VAL A 109 5.67 -1.80 6.49
C VAL A 109 5.01 -1.44 7.80
N GLU A 110 5.42 -0.32 8.39
CA GLU A 110 4.73 0.22 9.55
C GLU A 110 3.35 0.74 9.15
N ARG A 111 2.50 0.94 10.15
CA ARG A 111 1.18 1.54 9.93
C ARG A 111 1.30 2.79 9.06
N THR A 112 0.43 2.84 8.06
CA THR A 112 0.45 3.86 7.01
C THR A 112 -0.95 4.47 6.87
N ASP A 113 -1.07 5.79 7.07
CA ASP A 113 -2.34 6.52 6.97
C ASP A 113 -2.42 7.33 5.65
N PHE A 114 -3.56 7.26 4.97
CA PHE A 114 -3.86 8.02 3.75
C PHE A 114 -4.56 9.33 4.15
N LEU A 115 -3.77 10.39 4.24
CA LEU A 115 -4.17 11.69 4.78
C LEU A 115 -5.06 12.49 3.82
N SER A 116 -4.78 12.38 2.52
CA SER A 116 -5.59 13.02 1.48
C SER A 116 -5.62 12.15 0.23
N PRO A 117 -6.75 12.14 -0.51
CA PRO A 117 -6.87 11.33 -1.72
C PRO A 117 -5.96 11.90 -2.81
N MET A 118 -5.49 11.04 -3.72
CA MET A 118 -4.84 11.42 -4.98
C MET A 118 -5.80 11.11 -6.13
N CYS A 119 -5.79 11.91 -7.19
CA CYS A 119 -6.72 11.76 -8.31
C CYS A 119 -5.99 11.59 -9.65
N ILE A 120 -6.71 11.07 -10.64
CA ILE A 120 -6.20 10.98 -12.03
C ILE A 120 -5.75 12.37 -12.53
N GLY A 121 -4.64 12.41 -13.25
CA GLY A 121 -4.06 13.62 -13.82
C GLY A 121 -3.12 14.39 -12.88
N GLU A 122 -3.11 14.05 -11.59
CA GLU A 122 -2.14 14.60 -10.65
C GLU A 122 -0.80 13.89 -10.73
N VAL A 123 0.26 14.56 -10.30
CA VAL A 123 1.59 13.95 -10.17
C VAL A 123 1.77 13.48 -8.74
N GLY A 124 2.05 12.19 -8.56
CA GLY A 124 2.52 11.63 -7.30
C GLY A 124 4.02 11.83 -7.16
N HIS A 125 4.44 12.58 -6.15
CA HIS A 125 5.84 12.78 -5.76
C HIS A 125 6.14 11.91 -4.56
N VAL A 126 6.99 10.92 -4.72
CA VAL A 126 7.46 10.03 -3.67
C VAL A 126 8.90 10.40 -3.34
N SER A 127 9.12 10.92 -2.14
CA SER A 127 10.46 11.23 -1.61
C SER A 127 10.80 10.24 -0.52
N THR A 128 12.00 9.65 -0.59
CA THR A 128 12.47 8.66 0.39
C THR A 128 13.80 9.06 1.01
N GLU A 129 13.97 8.69 2.27
CA GLU A 129 15.16 8.93 3.08
C GLU A 129 15.44 7.69 3.95
N ILE A 130 16.71 7.33 4.10
CA ILE A 130 17.13 6.30 5.06
C ILE A 130 17.30 6.97 6.42
N THR A 131 16.48 6.57 7.39
CA THR A 131 16.44 7.22 8.71
C THR A 131 17.15 6.44 9.80
N TYR A 132 17.39 5.15 9.58
CA TYR A 132 18.13 4.30 10.52
C TYR A 132 18.69 3.06 9.84
N THR A 133 19.85 2.59 10.30
CA THR A 133 20.41 1.28 9.91
C THR A 133 20.74 0.47 11.15
N SER A 134 20.21 -0.76 11.22
CA SER A 134 20.71 -1.78 12.15
C SER A 134 21.82 -2.59 11.46
N LYS A 135 22.35 -3.62 12.14
CA LYS A 135 23.32 -4.55 11.55
C LYS A 135 22.81 -5.21 10.26
N HIS A 136 21.50 -5.47 10.16
CA HIS A 136 20.90 -6.27 9.08
C HIS A 136 19.61 -5.68 8.50
N SER A 137 19.26 -4.44 8.86
CA SER A 137 18.04 -3.82 8.35
C SER A 137 18.20 -2.33 8.12
N VAL A 138 17.46 -1.82 7.15
CA VAL A 138 17.38 -0.41 6.78
C VAL A 138 15.97 0.10 7.07
N GLU A 139 15.84 1.15 7.86
CA GLU A 139 14.61 1.92 8.01
C GLU A 139 14.56 2.99 6.91
N VAL A 140 13.48 3.03 6.15
CA VAL A 140 13.23 4.03 5.12
C VAL A 140 11.94 4.76 5.44
N GLN A 141 12.01 6.08 5.57
CA GLN A 141 10.82 6.93 5.62
C GLN A 141 10.48 7.43 4.22
N VAL A 142 9.19 7.46 3.94
CA VAL A 142 8.64 7.84 2.65
C VAL A 142 7.54 8.87 2.85
N ASN A 143 7.62 9.96 2.09
CA ASN A 143 6.61 10.99 2.04
C ASN A 143 6.05 11.07 0.61
N VAL A 144 4.73 11.01 0.49
CA VAL A 144 4.03 11.09 -0.79
C VAL A 144 3.21 12.37 -0.86
N VAL A 145 3.41 13.14 -1.93
CA VAL A 145 2.70 14.39 -2.20
C VAL A 145 1.98 14.27 -3.54
N ALA A 146 0.70 14.63 -3.57
CA ALA A 146 -0.04 14.85 -4.82
C ALA A 146 0.10 16.32 -5.24
N GLU A 147 0.48 16.53 -6.50
CA GLU A 147 0.53 17.84 -7.15
C GLU A 147 -0.52 17.91 -8.27
N ASN A 148 -1.43 18.87 -8.19
CA ASN A 148 -2.28 19.23 -9.31
C ASN A 148 -1.50 20.17 -10.24
N ILE A 149 -1.10 19.68 -11.40
CA ILE A 149 -0.26 20.40 -12.35
C ILE A 149 -0.97 21.54 -13.10
N LEU A 150 -2.30 21.63 -13.00
CA LEU A 150 -3.08 22.72 -13.59
C LEU A 150 -3.18 23.91 -12.63
N THR A 151 -3.36 23.64 -11.33
CA THR A 151 -3.53 24.68 -10.30
C THR A 151 -2.27 24.96 -9.49
N GLY A 152 -1.25 24.09 -9.57
CA GLY A 152 -0.06 24.12 -8.73
C GLY A 152 -0.28 23.66 -7.28
N ALA A 153 -1.50 23.27 -6.90
CA ALA A 153 -1.82 22.88 -5.53
C ALA A 153 -1.13 21.56 -5.15
N LYS A 154 -0.52 21.52 -3.95
CA LYS A 154 0.17 20.35 -3.41
C LYS A 154 -0.43 19.91 -2.09
N ARG A 155 -0.49 18.60 -1.86
CA ARG A 155 -0.95 18.04 -0.59
C ARG A 155 -0.21 16.75 -0.23
N VAL A 156 0.07 16.57 1.05
CA VAL A 156 0.61 15.31 1.55
C VAL A 156 -0.50 14.27 1.53
N THR A 157 -0.29 13.19 0.79
CA THR A 157 -1.25 12.07 0.69
C THR A 157 -0.92 10.98 1.68
N ASN A 158 0.37 10.73 1.91
CA ASN A 158 0.80 9.60 2.71
C ASN A 158 2.17 9.83 3.35
N ARG A 159 2.35 9.27 4.55
CA ARG A 159 3.67 9.04 5.15
C ARG A 159 3.74 7.58 5.55
N ALA A 160 4.86 6.95 5.24
CA ALA A 160 5.09 5.54 5.52
C ALA A 160 6.51 5.32 6.03
N THR A 161 6.68 4.29 6.86
CA THR A 161 7.98 3.79 7.31
C THR A 161 8.10 2.33 6.92
N LEU A 162 9.20 1.96 6.28
CA LEU A 162 9.43 0.63 5.74
C LEU A 162 10.76 0.08 6.25
N TRP A 163 10.80 -1.22 6.50
CA TRP A 163 12.01 -1.93 6.89
C TRP A 163 12.43 -2.90 5.80
N TYR A 164 13.66 -2.72 5.32
CA TYR A 164 14.27 -3.57 4.32
C TYR A 164 15.39 -4.41 4.92
N VAL A 165 15.60 -5.60 4.35
CA VAL A 165 16.70 -6.51 4.69
C VAL A 165 17.45 -6.86 3.40
N PRO A 166 18.78 -6.65 3.35
CA PRO A 166 19.55 -6.99 2.16
C PRO A 166 19.78 -8.51 2.07
N LEU A 167 19.47 -9.08 0.91
CA LEU A 167 19.69 -10.47 0.59
C LEU A 167 20.77 -10.58 -0.50
N SER A 168 21.72 -11.49 -0.31
CA SER A 168 22.79 -11.70 -1.29
C SER A 168 22.26 -12.10 -2.67
N LEU A 169 22.91 -11.59 -3.73
CA LEU A 169 22.64 -11.99 -5.10
C LEU A 169 23.06 -13.44 -5.39
N THR A 170 24.07 -13.94 -4.69
CA THR A 170 24.63 -15.28 -4.92
C THR A 170 23.93 -16.34 -4.08
N ASN A 171 23.56 -16.00 -2.84
CA ASN A 171 22.79 -16.84 -1.94
C ASN A 171 21.59 -16.05 -1.41
N VAL A 172 20.44 -16.24 -2.05
CA VAL A 172 19.21 -15.50 -1.78
C VAL A 172 18.65 -15.66 -0.36
N ASP A 173 19.11 -16.66 0.40
CA ASP A 173 18.73 -16.88 1.79
C ASP A 173 19.75 -16.30 2.79
N LYS A 174 20.90 -15.83 2.31
CA LYS A 174 21.90 -15.14 3.12
C LYS A 174 21.56 -13.66 3.26
N VAL A 175 21.30 -13.25 4.50
CA VAL A 175 21.19 -11.83 4.88
C VAL A 175 22.59 -11.24 4.97
N THR A 176 22.84 -10.10 4.31
CA THR A 176 24.12 -9.39 4.38
C THR A 176 24.11 -8.33 5.49
N GLU A 177 25.27 -7.78 5.83
CA GLU A 177 25.35 -6.63 6.73
C GLU A 177 24.98 -5.34 5.98
N VAL A 178 24.41 -4.39 6.72
CA VAL A 178 24.02 -3.07 6.21
C VAL A 178 25.12 -2.07 6.55
N PRO A 179 25.66 -1.31 5.58
CA PRO A 179 26.59 -0.22 5.86
C PRO A 179 25.98 0.81 6.82
N PRO A 180 26.73 1.30 7.83
CA PRO A 180 26.21 2.33 8.74
C PRO A 180 25.99 3.65 7.99
N ILE A 181 24.97 4.40 8.38
CA ILE A 181 24.78 5.79 7.93
C ILE A 181 25.40 6.77 8.92
N GLN A 182 25.76 7.95 8.42
CA GLN A 182 26.17 9.08 9.26
C GLN A 182 24.94 9.87 9.68
N TYR A 183 24.72 9.98 10.99
CA TYR A 183 23.64 10.79 11.55
C TYR A 183 24.12 12.23 11.78
N GLU A 184 23.27 13.22 11.47
CA GLU A 184 23.54 14.63 11.78
C GLU A 184 23.63 14.88 13.29
N ARG A 185 22.83 14.13 14.06
CA ARG A 185 22.65 14.28 15.51
C ARG A 185 22.51 12.91 16.16
N LYS A 186 23.07 12.74 17.36
CA LYS A 186 23.01 11.47 18.11
C LYS A 186 21.58 11.09 18.50
N GLU A 187 20.73 12.09 18.72
CA GLU A 187 19.32 11.91 19.06
C GLU A 187 18.57 11.17 17.95
N LEU A 188 18.88 11.45 16.67
CA LEU A 188 18.25 10.77 15.53
C LEU A 188 18.60 9.27 15.50
N GLU A 189 19.84 8.91 15.85
CA GLU A 189 20.25 7.51 15.98
C GLU A 189 19.50 6.82 17.13
N GLN A 190 19.36 7.49 18.28
CA GLN A 190 18.65 6.97 19.44
C GLN A 190 17.16 6.76 19.16
N GLU A 191 16.52 7.72 18.49
CA GLU A 191 15.13 7.61 18.06
C GLU A 191 14.94 6.48 17.05
N GLY A 192 15.83 6.35 16.06
CA GLY A 192 15.83 5.24 15.10
C GLY A 192 16.03 3.88 15.76
N ARG A 193 16.94 3.80 16.75
CA ARG A 193 17.16 2.60 17.54
C ARG A 193 15.94 2.22 18.36
N LYS A 194 15.29 3.19 18.99
CA LYS A 194 14.04 2.96 19.72
C LYS A 194 12.95 2.42 18.80
N ARG A 195 12.73 3.02 17.63
CA ARG A 195 11.76 2.50 16.63
C ARG A 195 12.12 1.09 16.17
N TYR A 196 13.41 0.80 15.98
CA TYR A 196 13.89 -0.54 15.66
C TYR A 196 13.57 -1.55 16.77
N GLU A 197 13.75 -1.20 18.04
CA GLU A 197 13.45 -2.06 19.18
C GLU A 197 11.95 -2.29 19.31
N ASP A 198 11.15 -1.22 19.19
CA ASP A 198 9.68 -1.27 19.27
C ASP A 198 9.10 -2.21 18.19
N GLN A 199 9.51 -2.08 16.92
CA GLN A 199 9.01 -3.00 15.87
C GLN A 199 9.46 -4.44 16.08
N LYS A 200 10.65 -4.65 16.66
CA LYS A 200 11.19 -5.99 16.90
C LYS A 200 10.38 -6.70 17.99
N LEU A 201 10.01 -5.97 19.04
CA LEU A 201 9.15 -6.46 20.11
C LEU A 201 7.76 -6.82 19.57
N GLU A 202 7.12 -5.90 18.83
CA GLU A 202 5.79 -6.12 18.23
C GLU A 202 5.76 -7.37 17.32
N ARG A 203 6.84 -7.61 16.55
CA ARG A 203 6.96 -8.83 15.73
C ARG A 203 7.05 -10.11 16.55
N MET A 204 7.67 -10.10 17.73
CA MET A 204 7.73 -11.27 18.58
C MET A 204 6.35 -11.61 19.17
N GLU A 205 5.57 -10.60 19.52
CA GLU A 205 4.19 -10.77 20.01
C GLU A 205 3.24 -11.25 18.90
N THR A 206 3.43 -10.74 17.67
CA THR A 206 2.55 -11.06 16.53
C THR A 206 2.86 -12.43 15.89
N LYS A 207 4.03 -13.02 16.15
CA LYS A 207 4.44 -14.34 15.61
C LYS A 207 3.50 -15.50 16.01
N GLN A 208 2.60 -15.33 16.99
CA GLN A 208 1.68 -16.36 17.47
C GLN A 208 0.31 -16.44 16.77
N ARG A 209 0.04 -15.70 15.67
CA ARG A 209 -1.28 -15.72 14.99
C ARG A 209 -1.35 -16.46 13.65
N ASN A 210 -0.30 -17.18 13.26
CA ASN A 210 -0.23 -17.86 11.95
C ASN A 210 -0.72 -19.31 12.04
N GLY A 211 -2.05 -19.50 11.99
CA GLY A 211 -2.64 -20.84 11.91
C GLY A 211 -4.00 -20.91 11.20
N GLU A 212 -4.72 -19.79 11.09
CA GLU A 212 -6.03 -19.78 10.41
C GLU A 212 -5.88 -19.63 8.91
N PHE A 213 -6.19 -20.70 8.17
CA PHE A 213 -6.45 -20.65 6.75
C PHE A 213 -7.87 -20.17 6.52
N ILE A 214 -8.04 -19.08 5.76
CA ILE A 214 -9.36 -18.75 5.25
C ILE A 214 -9.64 -19.70 4.10
N VAL A 215 -10.68 -20.52 4.25
CA VAL A 215 -11.23 -21.25 3.10
C VAL A 215 -11.77 -20.19 2.14
N PRO A 216 -11.26 -20.10 0.90
CA PRO A 216 -11.81 -19.18 -0.07
C PRO A 216 -13.29 -19.51 -0.24
N VAL A 217 -14.17 -18.52 -0.05
CA VAL A 217 -15.60 -18.71 -0.28
C VAL A 217 -15.79 -18.94 -1.77
N VAL A 218 -15.89 -20.20 -2.17
CA VAL A 218 -16.30 -20.57 -3.51
C VAL A 218 -17.74 -20.08 -3.67
N ASN A 219 -17.95 -19.23 -4.68
CA ASN A 219 -19.13 -18.38 -4.95
C ASN A 219 -20.53 -19.02 -4.89
N GLN A 220 -20.70 -20.30 -4.58
CA GLN A 220 -21.96 -21.01 -4.75
C GLN A 220 -23.09 -20.52 -3.82
N ASP A 221 -22.79 -19.92 -2.67
CA ASP A 221 -23.81 -19.46 -1.71
C ASP A 221 -23.91 -17.93 -1.54
N ARG A 222 -23.18 -17.11 -2.31
CA ARG A 222 -23.20 -15.65 -2.10
C ARG A 222 -24.59 -15.04 -2.30
N GLN A 223 -25.39 -15.60 -3.20
CA GLN A 223 -26.78 -15.15 -3.42
C GLN A 223 -27.70 -15.44 -2.22
N ASN A 224 -27.33 -16.42 -1.39
CA ASN A 224 -28.09 -16.82 -0.21
C ASN A 224 -27.62 -16.14 1.09
N LYS A 225 -26.53 -15.36 1.05
CA LYS A 225 -26.01 -14.66 2.24
C LYS A 225 -26.77 -13.37 2.50
N GLU A 226 -27.18 -13.17 3.75
CA GLU A 226 -27.87 -11.96 4.19
C GLU A 226 -26.98 -10.72 4.03
N VAL A 227 -27.59 -9.60 3.64
CA VAL A 227 -26.88 -8.33 3.40
C VAL A 227 -26.21 -7.86 4.69
N TYR A 228 -25.01 -7.27 4.56
CA TYR A 228 -24.22 -6.74 5.67
C TYR A 228 -23.61 -7.78 6.61
N THR A 229 -23.67 -9.07 6.28
CA THR A 229 -22.90 -10.12 6.96
C THR A 229 -21.46 -10.18 6.44
N VAL A 230 -20.57 -10.85 7.16
CA VAL A 230 -19.20 -11.13 6.68
C VAL A 230 -19.24 -11.91 5.37
N GLY A 231 -20.05 -12.97 5.30
CA GLY A 231 -20.18 -13.82 4.12
C GLY A 231 -20.67 -13.09 2.87
N TYR A 232 -21.47 -12.03 3.01
CA TYR A 232 -21.95 -11.22 1.88
C TYR A 232 -20.84 -10.46 1.16
N SER A 233 -19.89 -9.92 1.92
CA SER A 233 -18.81 -9.06 1.44
C SER A 233 -17.48 -9.79 1.22
N GLN A 234 -17.29 -10.96 1.85
CA GLN A 234 -16.09 -11.76 1.73
C GLN A 234 -15.73 -12.02 0.27
N SER A 235 -14.44 -11.85 -0.05
CA SER A 235 -13.94 -11.85 -1.43
C SER A 235 -12.57 -12.47 -1.49
N SER A 236 -12.22 -13.05 -2.65
CA SER A 236 -10.87 -13.53 -2.93
C SER A 236 -10.44 -13.20 -4.36
N LEU A 237 -9.13 -13.15 -4.56
CA LEU A 237 -8.46 -13.01 -5.84
C LEU A 237 -7.37 -14.08 -5.93
N ILE A 238 -7.29 -14.76 -7.07
CA ILE A 238 -6.24 -15.74 -7.35
C ILE A 238 -5.34 -15.15 -8.44
N HIS A 239 -4.03 -15.13 -8.18
CA HIS A 239 -3.04 -14.55 -9.08
C HIS A 239 -1.90 -15.55 -9.32
N LEU A 240 -1.57 -15.80 -10.59
CA LEU A 240 -0.39 -16.55 -10.96
C LEU A 240 0.80 -15.58 -11.02
N VAL A 241 1.81 -15.83 -10.19
CA VAL A 241 2.98 -14.95 -10.11
C VAL A 241 3.81 -15.04 -11.38
N GLY A 242 3.82 -13.96 -12.16
CA GLY A 242 4.57 -13.83 -13.40
C GLY A 242 5.96 -13.21 -13.22
N PRO A 243 6.79 -13.19 -14.28
CA PRO A 243 8.12 -12.57 -14.21
C PRO A 243 8.09 -11.07 -13.86
N SER A 244 7.09 -10.33 -14.33
CA SER A 244 6.94 -8.88 -14.05
C SER A 244 6.58 -8.57 -12.60
N ASP A 245 6.12 -9.56 -11.85
CA ASP A 245 5.78 -9.41 -10.43
C ASP A 245 7.02 -9.52 -9.54
N CYS A 246 8.10 -10.11 -10.08
CA CYS A 246 9.26 -10.52 -9.33
C CYS A 246 10.46 -9.58 -9.48
N THR A 247 11.23 -9.51 -8.40
CA THR A 247 12.61 -9.02 -8.38
C THR A 247 13.50 -9.88 -9.27
N LEU A 248 14.74 -9.44 -9.48
CA LEU A 248 15.75 -10.16 -10.27
C LEU A 248 15.96 -11.63 -9.83
N HIS A 249 15.74 -11.95 -8.55
CA HIS A 249 15.88 -13.29 -7.97
C HIS A 249 14.67 -14.19 -8.16
N GLY A 250 13.64 -13.72 -8.84
CA GLY A 250 12.40 -14.47 -9.00
C GLY A 250 11.53 -14.51 -7.74
N TYR A 251 11.69 -13.57 -6.81
CA TYR A 251 10.76 -13.38 -5.68
C TYR A 251 9.88 -12.15 -5.89
N VAL A 252 8.61 -12.23 -5.52
CA VAL A 252 7.61 -11.16 -5.67
C VAL A 252 8.03 -9.87 -4.96
N HIS A 253 7.84 -8.73 -5.60
CA HIS A 253 8.00 -7.42 -4.97
C HIS A 253 6.91 -7.17 -3.93
N GLY A 254 7.27 -6.56 -2.80
CA GLY A 254 6.31 -6.26 -1.75
C GLY A 254 5.15 -5.37 -2.22
N GLY A 255 5.45 -4.42 -3.11
CA GLY A 255 4.46 -3.51 -3.70
C GLY A 255 3.40 -4.22 -4.55
N VAL A 256 3.76 -5.32 -5.23
CA VAL A 256 2.79 -6.12 -5.99
C VAL A 256 1.82 -6.81 -5.05
N THR A 257 2.32 -7.45 -4.00
CA THR A 257 1.50 -8.10 -2.98
C THR A 257 0.56 -7.10 -2.31
N MET A 258 1.07 -5.94 -1.88
CA MET A 258 0.23 -4.90 -1.25
C MET A 258 -0.84 -4.33 -2.17
N LYS A 259 -0.54 -4.19 -3.47
CA LYS A 259 -1.54 -3.75 -4.46
C LYS A 259 -2.68 -4.77 -4.58
N LEU A 260 -2.37 -6.06 -4.68
CA LEU A 260 -3.38 -7.12 -4.74
C LEU A 260 -4.20 -7.23 -3.44
N MET A 261 -3.56 -7.02 -2.28
CA MET A 261 -4.26 -6.96 -0.99
C MET A 261 -5.25 -5.81 -0.93
N ASP A 262 -4.84 -4.61 -1.37
CA ASP A 262 -5.73 -3.44 -1.42
C ASP A 262 -6.87 -3.63 -2.42
N GLU A 263 -6.63 -4.26 -3.58
CA GLU A 263 -7.69 -4.59 -4.54
C GLU A 263 -8.78 -5.48 -3.91
N VAL A 264 -8.38 -6.55 -3.21
CA VAL A 264 -9.34 -7.43 -2.52
C VAL A 264 -10.05 -6.70 -1.39
N ALA A 265 -9.34 -5.93 -0.57
CA ALA A 265 -9.96 -5.12 0.48
C ALA A 265 -10.97 -4.11 -0.09
N GLY A 266 -10.63 -3.44 -1.19
CA GLY A 266 -11.50 -2.52 -1.89
C GLY A 266 -12.77 -3.20 -2.42
N ILE A 267 -12.66 -4.42 -2.95
CA ILE A 267 -13.81 -5.22 -3.39
C ILE A 267 -14.71 -5.56 -2.19
N VAL A 268 -14.14 -5.99 -1.06
CA VAL A 268 -14.90 -6.28 0.18
C VAL A 268 -15.64 -5.02 0.66
N ALA A 269 -14.93 -3.90 0.77
CA ALA A 269 -15.50 -2.62 1.20
C ALA A 269 -16.63 -2.15 0.27
N PHE A 270 -16.39 -2.22 -1.05
CA PHE A 270 -17.37 -1.83 -2.06
C PHE A 270 -18.62 -2.72 -2.00
N ARG A 271 -18.46 -4.03 -1.83
CA ARG A 271 -19.59 -4.97 -1.70
C ARG A 271 -20.45 -4.65 -0.47
N HIS A 272 -19.82 -4.28 0.64
CA HIS A 272 -20.52 -3.93 1.88
C HIS A 272 -21.24 -2.57 1.79
N CYS A 273 -20.55 -1.54 1.30
CA CYS A 273 -21.06 -0.16 1.32
C CYS A 273 -21.82 0.28 0.07
N LYS A 274 -21.58 -0.35 -1.10
CA LYS A 274 -22.18 0.01 -2.40
C LYS A 274 -22.04 1.50 -2.78
N THR A 275 -20.94 2.12 -2.35
CA THR A 275 -20.64 3.55 -2.55
C THR A 275 -19.17 3.72 -2.95
N ASN A 276 -18.74 4.95 -3.24
CA ASN A 276 -17.32 5.23 -3.46
C ASN A 276 -16.54 4.96 -2.18
N ILE A 277 -15.50 4.15 -2.27
CA ILE A 277 -14.66 3.73 -1.14
C ILE A 277 -13.21 4.08 -1.42
N VAL A 278 -12.50 4.46 -0.36
CA VAL A 278 -11.06 4.72 -0.41
C VAL A 278 -10.36 4.12 0.80
N THR A 279 -9.11 3.73 0.61
CA THR A 279 -8.22 3.26 1.68
C THR A 279 -7.88 4.43 2.59
N ALA A 280 -8.18 4.32 3.88
CA ALA A 280 -7.90 5.35 4.88
C ALA A 280 -6.62 5.05 5.68
N SER A 281 -6.36 3.78 5.98
CA SER A 281 -5.11 3.35 6.58
C SER A 281 -4.87 1.86 6.36
N VAL A 282 -3.61 1.46 6.48
CA VAL A 282 -3.18 0.07 6.52
C VAL A 282 -2.38 -0.13 7.79
N ASP A 283 -2.75 -1.13 8.58
CA ASP A 283 -2.00 -1.51 9.77
C ASP A 283 -0.65 -2.13 9.39
N ALA A 284 0.21 -2.39 10.38
CA ALA A 284 1.54 -2.91 10.09
C ALA A 284 1.49 -4.23 9.30
N ILE A 285 2.25 -4.30 8.21
CA ILE A 285 2.33 -5.47 7.33
C ILE A 285 3.65 -6.19 7.58
N ASN A 286 3.58 -7.48 7.89
CA ASN A 286 4.76 -8.33 8.00
C ASN A 286 4.81 -9.32 6.84
N PHE A 287 5.95 -9.35 6.14
CA PHE A 287 6.21 -10.32 5.08
C PHE A 287 6.87 -11.56 5.69
N HIS A 288 6.07 -12.59 5.98
CA HIS A 288 6.50 -13.77 6.74
C HIS A 288 7.36 -14.72 5.92
N ARG A 289 6.98 -14.96 4.66
CA ARG A 289 7.65 -15.88 3.74
C ARG A 289 7.71 -15.26 2.35
N LYS A 290 8.84 -15.48 1.66
CA LYS A 290 9.05 -15.02 0.28
C LYS A 290 8.14 -15.83 -0.66
N ILE A 291 7.58 -15.17 -1.66
CA ILE A 291 6.77 -15.82 -2.71
C ILE A 291 7.62 -15.94 -3.97
N LYS A 292 7.75 -17.14 -4.54
CA LYS A 292 8.55 -17.40 -5.74
C LYS A 292 7.72 -17.21 -7.01
N LYS A 293 8.40 -16.87 -8.11
CA LYS A 293 7.87 -16.87 -9.47
C LYS A 293 7.24 -18.24 -9.78
N GLY A 294 6.07 -18.24 -10.39
CA GLY A 294 5.31 -19.45 -10.71
C GLY A 294 4.47 -20.01 -9.55
N CYS A 295 4.53 -19.44 -8.35
CA CYS A 295 3.52 -19.72 -7.32
C CYS A 295 2.15 -19.20 -7.76
N ILE A 296 1.09 -19.89 -7.33
CA ILE A 296 -0.26 -19.31 -7.29
C ILE A 296 -0.43 -18.68 -5.92
N ILE A 297 -0.86 -17.43 -5.88
CA ILE A 297 -1.26 -16.78 -4.63
C ILE A 297 -2.76 -16.57 -4.58
N THR A 298 -3.35 -16.89 -3.44
CA THR A 298 -4.75 -16.62 -3.12
C THR A 298 -4.79 -15.50 -2.08
N ILE A 299 -5.32 -14.34 -2.49
CA ILE A 299 -5.55 -13.21 -1.62
C ILE A 299 -7.00 -13.28 -1.15
N SER A 300 -7.23 -13.44 0.15
CA SER A 300 -8.56 -13.55 0.74
C SER A 300 -8.82 -12.39 1.69
N GLY A 301 -9.96 -11.71 1.54
CA GLY A 301 -10.36 -10.60 2.37
C GLY A 301 -11.74 -10.81 3.01
N ARG A 302 -11.87 -10.45 4.29
CA ARG A 302 -13.14 -10.49 5.04
C ARG A 302 -13.28 -9.28 5.95
N MET A 303 -14.52 -8.81 6.13
CA MET A 303 -14.79 -7.76 7.11
C MET A 303 -14.58 -8.29 8.53
N THR A 304 -13.95 -7.50 9.40
CA THR A 304 -13.77 -7.84 10.81
C THR A 304 -14.50 -6.89 11.73
N PHE A 305 -14.57 -5.60 11.41
CA PHE A 305 -15.20 -4.60 12.28
C PHE A 305 -15.75 -3.42 11.46
N THR A 306 -16.84 -2.81 11.92
CA THR A 306 -17.35 -1.54 11.40
C THR A 306 -17.50 -0.54 12.53
N SER A 307 -16.97 0.67 12.33
CA SER A 307 -17.35 1.83 13.15
C SER A 307 -18.57 2.51 12.53
N ASN A 308 -18.95 3.69 13.04
CA ASN A 308 -19.98 4.52 12.40
C ASN A 308 -19.59 5.00 11.00
N LYS A 309 -18.28 5.11 10.69
CA LYS A 309 -17.78 5.75 9.44
C LYS A 309 -16.63 5.00 8.76
N SER A 310 -16.22 3.85 9.29
CA SER A 310 -15.08 3.09 8.76
C SER A 310 -15.31 1.59 8.82
N MET A 311 -14.63 0.88 7.95
CA MET A 311 -14.63 -0.58 7.82
C MET A 311 -13.22 -1.10 8.05
N GLU A 312 -13.04 -2.08 8.92
CA GLU A 312 -11.82 -2.85 9.06
C GLU A 312 -11.96 -4.17 8.31
N ILE A 313 -10.99 -4.45 7.45
CA ILE A 313 -10.96 -5.60 6.56
C ILE A 313 -9.65 -6.33 6.78
N GLU A 314 -9.74 -7.59 7.14
CA GLU A 314 -8.60 -8.47 7.30
C GLU A 314 -8.29 -9.14 5.95
N VAL A 315 -7.02 -9.08 5.53
CA VAL A 315 -6.55 -9.63 4.27
C VAL A 315 -5.37 -10.56 4.49
N PHE A 316 -5.41 -11.70 3.83
CA PHE A 316 -4.38 -12.72 3.88
C PHE A 316 -3.90 -13.09 2.48
N VAL A 317 -2.62 -13.45 2.37
CA VAL A 317 -2.02 -13.96 1.15
C VAL A 317 -1.46 -15.34 1.43
N ASP A 318 -2.11 -16.35 0.88
CA ASP A 318 -1.66 -17.75 0.92
C ASP A 318 -1.01 -18.09 -0.43
N ALA A 319 0.14 -18.76 -0.41
CA ALA A 319 0.90 -19.12 -1.60
C ALA A 319 0.97 -20.64 -1.75
N ASP A 320 0.65 -21.12 -2.95
CA ASP A 320 0.72 -22.51 -3.38
C ASP A 320 1.92 -22.68 -4.33
N THR A 321 2.79 -23.65 -4.02
CA THR A 321 3.92 -24.00 -4.89
C THR A 321 3.49 -25.10 -5.86
N LEU A 322 3.40 -24.77 -7.15
CA LEU A 322 2.96 -25.71 -8.19
C LEU A 322 4.05 -26.66 -8.68
N VAL A 323 5.32 -26.30 -8.48
CA VAL A 323 6.48 -27.01 -9.03
C VAL A 323 7.47 -27.31 -7.90
N GLY A 324 7.74 -28.60 -7.67
CA GLY A 324 8.65 -29.09 -6.63
C GLY A 324 8.09 -30.32 -5.90
N ASP A 325 8.92 -30.96 -5.06
CA ASP A 325 8.58 -32.21 -4.36
C ASP A 325 7.56 -32.01 -3.21
N THR A 326 7.36 -30.77 -2.75
CA THR A 326 6.40 -30.44 -1.69
C THR A 326 5.39 -29.39 -2.18
N GLN A 327 4.18 -29.86 -2.51
CA GLN A 327 3.01 -29.00 -2.75
C GLN A 327 2.44 -28.53 -1.40
N GLU A 328 3.13 -27.60 -0.75
CA GLU A 328 2.67 -27.01 0.51
C GLU A 328 2.09 -25.61 0.28
N ARG A 329 0.89 -25.38 0.83
CA ARG A 329 0.29 -24.05 0.96
C ARG A 329 0.81 -23.36 2.21
N TYR A 330 1.20 -22.10 2.11
CA TYR A 330 1.66 -21.33 3.27
C TYR A 330 1.19 -19.88 3.27
N ARG A 331 0.98 -19.33 4.48
CA ARG A 331 0.72 -17.90 4.68
C ARG A 331 1.98 -17.08 4.41
N ALA A 332 1.93 -16.23 3.40
CA ALA A 332 3.03 -15.32 3.05
C ALA A 332 2.91 -13.97 3.78
N VAL A 333 1.70 -13.39 3.80
CA VAL A 333 1.43 -12.03 4.33
C VAL A 333 0.05 -11.97 4.95
N SER A 334 -0.11 -11.17 6.01
CA SER A 334 -1.41 -10.76 6.57
C SER A 334 -1.39 -9.27 6.91
N ALA A 335 -2.55 -8.61 6.82
CA ALA A 335 -2.72 -7.21 7.19
C ALA A 335 -4.19 -6.86 7.48
N TYR A 336 -4.39 -5.74 8.17
CA TYR A 336 -5.70 -5.09 8.31
C TYR A 336 -5.74 -3.79 7.53
N PHE A 337 -6.77 -3.62 6.72
CA PHE A 337 -7.05 -2.41 5.95
C PHE A 337 -8.23 -1.69 6.58
N THR A 338 -8.11 -0.37 6.74
CA THR A 338 -9.24 0.48 7.11
C THR A 338 -9.70 1.24 5.88
N TYR A 339 -10.98 1.06 5.53
CA TYR A 339 -11.65 1.76 4.44
C TYR A 339 -12.70 2.75 4.95
N VAL A 340 -12.93 3.80 4.18
CA VAL A 340 -14.02 4.76 4.42
C VAL A 340 -14.85 4.92 3.15
N SER A 341 -16.14 5.20 3.33
CA SER A 341 -17.04 5.60 2.24
C SER A 341 -17.02 7.12 2.06
N LEU A 342 -17.01 7.58 0.82
CA LEU A 342 -17.02 9.00 0.46
C LEU A 342 -18.28 9.37 -0.34
N SER A 343 -18.80 10.57 -0.07
CA SER A 343 -19.80 11.23 -0.91
C SER A 343 -19.19 11.76 -2.20
N LYS A 344 -20.02 12.24 -3.13
CA LYS A 344 -19.55 12.94 -4.34
C LYS A 344 -18.74 14.19 -4.01
N GLU A 345 -19.03 14.81 -2.87
CA GLU A 345 -18.35 15.98 -2.30
C GLU A 345 -17.10 15.60 -1.50
N GLY A 346 -16.67 14.34 -1.52
CA GLY A 346 -15.45 13.87 -0.87
C GLY A 346 -15.55 13.81 0.67
N LYS A 347 -16.76 13.89 1.23
CA LYS A 347 -16.99 13.81 2.68
C LYS A 347 -17.24 12.37 3.10
N THR A 348 -16.77 12.00 4.30
CA THR A 348 -16.98 10.65 4.84
C THR A 348 -18.45 10.40 5.19
N LEU A 349 -18.99 9.30 4.64
CA LEU A 349 -20.36 8.86 4.88
C LEU A 349 -20.43 7.85 6.04
N PRO A 350 -21.59 7.74 6.72
CA PRO A 350 -21.85 6.61 7.60
C PRO A 350 -21.77 5.28 6.83
N VAL A 351 -21.25 4.23 7.47
CA VAL A 351 -21.15 2.89 6.87
C VAL A 351 -22.21 1.94 7.47
N PRO A 352 -22.79 1.02 6.67
CA PRO A 352 -23.66 -0.03 7.19
C PRO A 352 -22.95 -0.86 8.26
N GLN A 353 -23.64 -1.15 9.36
CA GLN A 353 -23.06 -1.94 10.44
C GLN A 353 -22.96 -3.42 10.03
N LEU A 354 -21.82 -4.04 10.35
CA LEU A 354 -21.59 -5.46 10.12
C LEU A 354 -22.49 -6.30 11.03
N VAL A 355 -23.28 -7.17 10.44
CA VAL A 355 -24.06 -8.19 11.13
C VAL A 355 -23.14 -9.39 11.40
N ILE A 356 -23.09 -9.81 12.66
CA ILE A 356 -22.21 -10.87 13.17
C ILE A 356 -23.06 -12.11 13.43
N GLU A 357 -22.69 -13.25 12.84
CA GLU A 357 -23.47 -14.49 12.92
C GLU A 357 -22.80 -15.55 13.80
N SER A 358 -21.47 -15.66 13.74
CA SER A 358 -20.72 -16.71 14.44
C SER A 358 -19.86 -16.19 15.61
N GLU A 359 -19.51 -17.08 16.54
CA GLU A 359 -18.63 -16.74 17.67
C GLU A 359 -17.24 -16.25 17.21
N ASP A 360 -16.69 -16.84 16.14
CA ASP A 360 -15.42 -16.40 15.56
C ASP A 360 -15.51 -14.99 14.97
N GLU A 361 -16.65 -14.65 14.35
CA GLU A 361 -16.91 -13.30 13.85
C GLU A 361 -17.05 -12.30 15.00
N LYS A 362 -17.74 -12.69 16.08
CA LYS A 362 -17.89 -11.86 17.28
C LYS A 362 -16.55 -11.59 17.96
N LYS A 363 -15.71 -12.61 18.09
CA LYS A 363 -14.35 -12.47 18.60
C LYS A 363 -13.54 -11.49 17.74
N ARG A 364 -13.55 -11.67 16.42
CA ARG A 364 -12.85 -10.76 15.47
C ARG A 364 -13.38 -9.33 15.53
N PHE A 365 -14.69 -9.16 15.72
CA PHE A 365 -15.31 -7.85 15.86
C PHE A 365 -14.83 -7.11 17.11
N GLU A 366 -14.79 -7.77 18.26
CA GLU A 366 -14.26 -7.17 19.49
C GLU A 366 -12.75 -6.89 19.40
N GLU A 367 -11.97 -7.77 18.77
CA GLU A 367 -10.55 -7.49 18.49
C GLU A 367 -10.35 -6.27 17.59
N GLY A 368 -11.14 -6.16 16.51
CA GLY A 368 -11.11 -5.00 15.60
C GLY A 368 -11.53 -3.70 16.28
N LYS A 369 -12.55 -3.76 17.14
CA LYS A 369 -12.93 -2.64 18.01
C LYS A 369 -11.78 -2.23 18.94
N GLY A 370 -11.06 -3.20 19.52
CA GLY A 370 -9.87 -2.96 20.32
C GLY A 370 -8.77 -2.21 19.54
N ARG A 371 -8.42 -2.70 18.34
CA ARG A 371 -7.46 -2.02 17.44
C ARG A 371 -7.90 -0.61 17.07
N TYR A 372 -9.19 -0.43 16.77
CA TYR A 372 -9.77 0.88 16.46
C TYR A 372 -9.65 1.86 17.63
N LEU A 373 -9.93 1.43 18.86
CA LEU A 373 -9.82 2.29 20.05
C LEU A 373 -8.37 2.67 20.34
N GLN A 374 -7.44 1.72 20.28
CA GLN A 374 -6.01 2.00 20.44
C GLN A 374 -5.51 3.02 19.40
N THR A 375 -5.91 2.84 18.15
CA THR A 375 -5.65 3.77 17.05
C THR A 375 -6.17 5.17 17.35
N LYS A 376 -7.42 5.26 17.78
CA LYS A 376 -8.08 6.54 18.09
C LYS A 376 -7.36 7.28 19.21
N THR A 377 -6.98 6.57 20.27
CA THR A 377 -6.21 7.14 21.39
C THR A 377 -4.84 7.65 20.94
N LYS A 378 -4.10 6.87 20.14
CA LYS A 378 -2.80 7.28 19.59
C LYS A 378 -2.92 8.55 18.74
N ARG A 379 -3.95 8.65 17.89
CA ARG A 379 -4.23 9.84 17.08
C ARG A 379 -4.57 11.06 17.93
N GLN A 380 -5.41 10.90 18.97
CA GLN A 380 -5.75 11.99 19.88
C GLN A 380 -4.55 12.51 20.67
N ALA A 381 -3.67 11.61 21.14
CA ALA A 381 -2.42 11.98 21.80
C ALA A 381 -1.48 12.76 20.87
N HIS A 382 -1.38 12.37 19.59
CA HIS A 382 -0.56 13.09 18.59
C HIS A 382 -1.14 14.46 18.20
N MET A 383 -2.46 14.67 18.37
CA MET A 383 -3.10 15.97 18.13
C MET A 383 -3.01 16.94 19.31
N GLN A 384 -2.55 16.49 20.50
CA GLN A 384 -2.54 17.29 21.73
C GLN A 384 -1.26 18.08 22.10
N PRO A 385 -0.13 18.10 21.38
CA PRO A 385 0.97 19.01 21.72
C PRO A 385 1.02 20.22 20.77
N LEU A 386 0.43 21.35 21.19
CA LEU A 386 0.82 22.73 20.77
C LEU A 386 0.11 23.87 21.53
N THR A 387 -0.71 23.60 22.57
CA THR A 387 -1.41 24.67 23.34
C THR A 387 -0.83 24.99 24.72
N GLN A 388 0.33 24.45 25.11
CA GLN A 388 1.00 24.87 26.34
C GLN A 388 2.52 24.85 26.14
N GLN A 389 3.08 26.00 25.77
CA GLN A 389 4.32 26.55 26.32
C GLN A 389 4.45 28.02 25.93
#